data_AF-A0A961GIE4-F1
#
_entry.id   AF-A0A961GIE4-F1
#
_cell.length_a   1.000
_cell.length_b   1.000
_cell.length_c   1.000
_cell.angle_alpha   90.00
_cell.angle_beta   90.00
_cell.angle_gamma   90.00
#
_symmetry.space_group_name_H-M   'P 1'
#
loop_
_entity.id
_entity.type
_entity.pdbx_description
1 polymer ?
#
loop_
_entity_poly.entity_id
_entity_poly.type
_entity_poly.pdbx_seq_one_letter_code
_entity_poly.pdbx_strand_id
1 'polypeptide(L)'
;MTPDADGWAPTDAQRDLIDRPGSRFVEACPGSGKTKAIVARYERLTRARQRRGIALVSFTKAAVDEVAARCSDQRVLAPPNFVGTFDSFINRFITGPYLAKVSGRYPRFIDSWASIPGATIRVPSMTHGMDFKLDWFGWD
;
A
#
# COMPACT_ATOMS: atom_id res chain seq x y z
N MET A 1 -17.68 22.14 1.68
CA MET A 1 -16.35 21.49 1.76
C MET A 1 -15.35 22.63 1.76
N THR A 2 -14.65 22.82 2.89
CA THR A 2 -13.55 23.80 2.97
C THR A 2 -12.42 23.37 2.04
N PRO A 3 -11.69 24.31 1.39
CA PRO A 3 -10.53 23.97 0.57
C PRO A 3 -9.50 23.20 1.41
N ASP A 4 -8.83 22.23 0.81
CA ASP A 4 -7.62 21.64 1.39
C ASP A 4 -6.56 22.73 1.59
N ALA A 5 -5.55 22.48 2.42
CA ALA A 5 -4.49 23.42 2.79
C ALA A 5 -3.77 24.09 1.58
N ASP A 6 -3.85 23.48 0.40
CA ASP A 6 -3.21 23.95 -0.84
C ASP A 6 -4.16 24.73 -1.78
N GLY A 7 -5.41 24.99 -1.38
CA GLY A 7 -6.39 25.69 -2.22
C GLY A 7 -6.91 24.88 -3.43
N TRP A 8 -6.76 23.55 -3.41
CA TRP A 8 -7.21 22.68 -4.50
C TRP A 8 -8.74 22.59 -4.57
N ALA A 9 -9.29 22.80 -5.76
CA ALA A 9 -10.70 22.62 -6.07
C ALA A 9 -10.88 21.45 -7.06
N PRO A 10 -11.59 20.36 -6.68
CA PRO A 10 -11.81 19.25 -7.59
C PRO A 10 -12.69 19.64 -8.78
N THR A 11 -12.39 19.09 -9.96
CA THR A 11 -13.25 19.19 -11.15
C THR A 11 -14.55 18.41 -10.94
N ASP A 12 -15.56 18.61 -11.79
CA ASP A 12 -16.83 17.87 -11.68
C ASP A 12 -16.66 16.35 -11.76
N ALA A 13 -15.76 15.87 -12.64
CA ALA A 13 -15.44 14.45 -12.72
C ALA A 13 -14.75 13.93 -11.45
N GLN A 14 -13.88 14.73 -10.83
CA GLN A 14 -13.23 14.37 -9.57
C GLN A 14 -14.23 14.41 -8.40
N ARG A 15 -15.17 15.38 -8.39
CA ARG A 15 -16.27 15.43 -7.43
C ARG A 15 -17.17 14.20 -7.55
N ASP A 16 -17.56 13.81 -8.76
CA ASP A 16 -18.34 12.57 -8.98
C ASP A 16 -17.59 11.35 -8.43
N LEU A 17 -16.27 11.24 -8.65
CA LEU A 17 -15.47 10.17 -8.07
C LEU A 17 -15.48 10.21 -6.54
N ILE A 18 -15.33 11.37 -5.92
CA ILE A 18 -15.24 11.53 -4.46
C ILE A 18 -16.58 11.25 -3.78
N ASP A 19 -17.67 11.78 -4.34
CA ASP A 19 -18.95 11.84 -3.66
C ASP A 19 -19.81 10.59 -3.86
N ARG A 20 -19.65 9.92 -4.98
CA ARG A 20 -20.57 8.86 -5.41
C ARG A 20 -20.39 7.56 -4.61
N PRO A 21 -21.48 6.98 -4.09
CA PRO A 21 -21.42 5.70 -3.40
C PRO A 21 -21.19 4.54 -4.38
N GLY A 22 -20.69 3.42 -3.84
CA GLY A 22 -20.51 2.17 -4.59
C GLY A 22 -19.24 2.11 -5.45
N SER A 23 -19.12 1.02 -6.21
CA SER A 23 -17.97 0.78 -7.09
C SER A 23 -17.90 1.79 -8.24
N ARG A 24 -16.71 2.23 -8.59
CA ARG A 24 -16.45 3.11 -9.73
C ARG A 24 -15.15 2.71 -10.42
N PHE A 25 -15.21 2.67 -11.74
CA PHE A 25 -14.05 2.60 -12.60
C PHE A 25 -13.71 4.02 -13.05
N VAL A 26 -12.43 4.36 -13.03
CA VAL A 26 -11.93 5.65 -13.50
C VAL A 26 -10.73 5.41 -14.39
N GLU A 27 -10.83 5.87 -15.62
CA GLU A 27 -9.73 5.77 -16.58
C GLU A 27 -8.62 6.76 -16.23
N ALA A 28 -7.37 6.28 -16.31
CA ALA A 28 -6.16 6.98 -15.89
C ALA A 28 -5.50 7.81 -17.02
N CYS A 29 -5.93 9.05 -17.24
CA CYS A 29 -5.14 10.06 -17.99
C CYS A 29 -4.01 10.63 -17.10
N PRO A 30 -2.73 10.58 -17.55
CA PRO A 30 -1.61 11.21 -16.85
C PRO A 30 -1.86 12.67 -16.49
N GLY A 31 -1.35 13.14 -15.34
CA GLY A 31 -1.43 14.55 -14.93
C GLY A 31 -2.80 15.07 -14.50
N SER A 32 -3.89 14.30 -14.62
CA SER A 32 -5.26 14.77 -14.34
C SER A 32 -5.69 14.74 -12.86
N GLY A 33 -4.74 14.62 -11.92
CA GLY A 33 -5.01 14.72 -10.48
C GLY A 33 -5.84 13.57 -9.86
N LYS A 34 -5.90 12.41 -10.51
CA LYS A 34 -6.75 11.27 -10.05
C LYS A 34 -6.35 10.76 -8.69
N THR A 35 -5.04 10.67 -8.41
CA THR A 35 -4.53 10.26 -7.10
C THR A 35 -5.06 11.17 -5.99
N LYS A 36 -5.12 12.49 -6.22
CA LYS A 36 -5.69 13.44 -5.25
C LYS A 36 -7.18 13.21 -5.01
N ALA A 37 -7.95 12.93 -6.06
CA ALA A 37 -9.36 12.57 -5.94
C ALA A 37 -9.59 11.22 -5.23
N ILE A 38 -8.72 10.23 -5.46
CA ILE A 38 -8.74 8.93 -4.73
C ILE A 38 -8.46 9.14 -3.24
N VAL A 39 -7.46 9.95 -2.88
CA VAL A 39 -7.14 10.30 -1.49
C VAL A 39 -8.32 11.01 -0.82
N ALA A 40 -8.89 12.02 -1.46
CA ALA A 40 -10.05 12.73 -0.94
C ALA A 40 -11.26 11.80 -0.73
N ARG A 41 -11.51 10.88 -1.68
CA ARG A 41 -12.55 9.85 -1.54
C ARG A 41 -12.26 8.93 -0.35
N TYR A 42 -11.03 8.48 -0.19
CA TYR A 42 -10.61 7.60 0.89
C TYR A 42 -10.86 8.25 2.25
N GLU A 43 -10.38 9.46 2.47
CA GLU A 43 -10.56 10.17 3.74
C GLU A 43 -12.03 10.47 4.06
N ARG A 44 -12.83 10.78 3.03
CA ARG A 44 -14.27 10.94 3.19
C ARG A 44 -14.92 9.65 3.67
N LEU A 45 -14.55 8.51 3.08
CA LEU A 45 -15.09 7.20 3.43
C LEU A 45 -14.66 6.75 4.83
N THR A 46 -13.41 6.99 5.23
CA THR A 46 -12.91 6.66 6.57
C THR A 46 -13.64 7.46 7.65
N ARG A 47 -13.86 8.76 7.43
CA ARG A 47 -14.64 9.63 8.32
C ARG A 47 -16.11 9.21 8.42
N ALA A 48 -16.72 8.84 7.30
CA ALA A 48 -18.13 8.44 7.25
C ALA A 48 -18.39 7.04 7.85
N ARG A 49 -17.36 6.19 7.97
CA ARG A 49 -17.51 4.77 8.35
C ARG A 49 -16.62 4.37 9.52
N GLN A 50 -16.77 5.04 10.66
CA GLN A 50 -15.94 4.82 11.86
C GLN A 50 -15.90 3.35 12.37
N ARG A 51 -16.89 2.52 12.03
CA ARG A 51 -16.97 1.10 12.44
C ARG A 51 -16.63 0.10 11.32
N ARG A 52 -16.16 0.55 10.15
CA ARG A 52 -15.78 -0.31 9.03
C ARG A 52 -14.45 0.18 8.44
N GLY A 53 -13.42 -0.66 8.47
CA GLY A 53 -12.14 -0.35 7.86
C GLY A 53 -12.25 -0.16 6.34
N ILE A 54 -11.54 0.83 5.82
CA ILE A 54 -11.37 1.04 4.38
C ILE A 54 -9.95 0.61 3.99
N ALA A 55 -9.84 -0.21 2.94
CA ALA A 55 -8.57 -0.56 2.32
C ALA A 55 -8.36 0.29 1.06
N LEU A 56 -7.21 0.96 0.99
CA LEU A 56 -6.67 1.54 -0.23
C LEU A 56 -5.44 0.73 -0.62
N VAL A 57 -5.49 0.12 -1.79
CA VAL A 57 -4.45 -0.79 -2.29
C VAL A 57 -3.86 -0.28 -3.59
N SER A 58 -2.57 -0.49 -3.78
CA SER A 58 -1.85 -0.23 -5.03
C SER A 58 -0.90 -1.37 -5.36
N PHE A 59 -0.31 -1.36 -6.56
CA PHE A 59 0.70 -2.34 -6.97
C PHE A 59 2.11 -1.98 -6.51
N THR A 60 2.42 -0.69 -6.34
CA THR A 60 3.78 -0.23 -6.04
C THR A 60 3.87 0.47 -4.70
N LYS A 61 5.02 0.33 -4.02
CA LYS A 61 5.32 1.07 -2.78
C LYS A 61 5.33 2.58 -3.03
N ALA A 62 5.90 3.04 -4.14
CA ALA A 62 5.91 4.45 -4.50
C ALA A 62 4.50 5.07 -4.58
N ALA A 63 3.53 4.37 -5.16
CA ALA A 63 2.15 4.87 -5.21
C ALA A 63 1.46 4.85 -3.82
N VAL A 64 1.78 3.86 -2.97
CA VAL A 64 1.34 3.82 -1.57
C VAL A 64 1.89 5.02 -0.80
N ASP A 65 3.19 5.31 -0.94
CA ASP A 65 3.86 6.43 -0.28
C ASP A 65 3.29 7.76 -0.74
N GLU A 66 3.04 7.92 -2.06
CA GLU A 66 2.40 9.12 -2.63
C GLU A 66 1.00 9.36 -2.05
N VAL A 67 0.21 8.30 -1.88
CA VAL A 67 -1.14 8.41 -1.29
C VAL A 67 -1.06 8.73 0.21
N ALA A 68 -0.16 8.06 0.95
CA ALA A 68 0.01 8.26 2.38
C ALA A 68 0.48 9.69 2.71
N ALA A 69 1.43 10.21 1.93
CA ALA A 69 1.93 11.57 2.07
C ALA A 69 0.87 12.65 1.80
N ARG A 70 -0.16 12.33 1.00
CA ARG A 70 -1.25 13.25 0.68
C ARG A 70 -2.44 13.17 1.63
N CYS A 71 -2.47 12.21 2.54
CA CYS A 71 -3.51 12.15 3.56
C CYS A 71 -3.29 13.29 4.57
N SER A 72 -4.29 14.14 4.70
CA SER A 72 -4.33 15.27 5.63
C SER A 72 -4.30 14.83 7.10
N ASP A 73 -4.86 13.66 7.41
CA ASP A 73 -4.87 13.08 8.75
C ASP A 73 -4.21 11.70 8.73
N GLN A 74 -3.00 11.60 9.26
CA GLN A 74 -2.25 10.34 9.30
C GLN A 74 -2.96 9.24 10.11
N ARG A 75 -3.92 9.57 10.97
CA ARG A 75 -4.74 8.57 11.68
C ARG A 75 -5.60 7.75 10.72
N VAL A 76 -5.92 8.27 9.52
CA VAL A 76 -6.68 7.48 8.54
C VAL A 76 -5.88 6.30 8.01
N LEU A 77 -4.55 6.32 8.10
CA LEU A 77 -3.67 5.22 7.68
C LEU A 77 -3.59 4.08 8.71
N ALA A 78 -4.04 4.33 9.94
CA ALA A 78 -3.99 3.38 11.04
C ALA A 78 -5.23 2.45 11.04
N PRO A 79 -5.15 1.29 11.74
CA PRO A 79 -6.31 0.44 11.97
C PRO A 79 -7.50 1.25 12.53
N PRO A 80 -8.73 0.96 12.08
CA PRO A 80 -9.15 -0.22 11.31
C PRO A 80 -8.90 -0.13 9.79
N ASN A 81 -8.34 0.96 9.29
CA ASN A 81 -8.08 1.12 7.86
C ASN A 81 -6.76 0.46 7.44
N PHE A 82 -6.57 0.34 6.13
CA PHE A 82 -5.36 -0.17 5.52
C PHE A 82 -4.96 0.66 4.31
N VAL A 83 -3.69 1.05 4.23
CA VAL A 83 -3.08 1.63 3.02
C VAL A 83 -1.80 0.86 2.75
N GLY A 84 -1.69 0.24 1.58
CA GLY A 84 -0.57 -0.65 1.29
C GLY A 84 -0.62 -1.27 -0.10
N THR A 85 0.31 -2.18 -0.38
CA THR A 85 0.31 -2.93 -1.64
C THR A 85 -0.72 -4.06 -1.63
N PHE A 86 -1.06 -4.57 -2.81
CA PHE A 86 -1.84 -5.80 -2.92
C PHE A 86 -1.21 -6.98 -2.16
N ASP A 87 0.11 -7.16 -2.26
CA ASP A 87 0.83 -8.25 -1.58
C ASP A 87 0.72 -8.13 -0.06
N SER A 88 0.94 -6.93 0.49
CA SER A 88 0.85 -6.70 1.93
C SER A 88 -0.59 -6.83 2.45
N PHE A 89 -1.59 -6.47 1.64
CA PHE A 89 -3.00 -6.72 1.96
C PHE A 89 -3.29 -8.22 2.07
N ILE A 90 -2.91 -8.99 1.05
CA ILE A 90 -3.12 -10.44 1.01
C ILE A 90 -2.37 -11.10 2.17
N ASN A 91 -1.11 -10.73 2.39
CA ASN A 91 -0.28 -11.27 3.47
C ASN A 91 -0.89 -11.01 4.85
N ARG A 92 -1.41 -9.80 5.08
CA ARG A 92 -1.98 -9.40 6.38
C ARG A 92 -3.35 -10.03 6.66
N PHE A 93 -4.24 -10.05 5.67
CA PHE A 93 -5.65 -10.38 5.90
C PHE A 93 -6.05 -11.79 5.43
N ILE A 94 -5.23 -12.44 4.61
CA ILE A 94 -5.54 -13.76 4.04
C ILE A 94 -4.46 -14.77 4.45
N THR A 95 -3.24 -14.60 3.94
CA THR A 95 -2.16 -15.59 4.08
C THR A 95 -1.72 -15.76 5.52
N GLY A 96 -1.50 -14.66 6.24
CA GLY A 96 -1.06 -14.67 7.63
C GLY A 96 -2.05 -15.39 8.56
N PRO A 97 -3.33 -14.98 8.61
CA PRO A 97 -4.35 -15.67 9.39
C PRO A 97 -4.52 -17.14 9.02
N TYR A 98 -4.48 -17.47 7.72
CA TYR A 98 -4.57 -18.86 7.25
C TYR A 98 -3.39 -19.69 7.78
N LEU A 99 -2.15 -19.24 7.57
CA LEU A 99 -0.94 -19.94 7.99
C LEU A 99 -0.84 -20.05 9.52
N ALA A 100 -1.24 -19.01 10.25
CA ALA A 100 -1.32 -19.06 11.71
C ALA A 100 -2.29 -20.15 12.18
N LYS A 101 -3.43 -20.31 11.51
CA LYS A 101 -4.42 -21.34 11.81
C LYS A 101 -3.90 -22.76 11.54
N VAL A 102 -3.21 -23.00 10.41
CA VAL A 102 -2.74 -24.35 10.06
C VAL A 102 -1.42 -24.74 10.75
N SER A 103 -0.52 -23.79 11.00
CA SER A 103 0.81 -24.08 11.55
C SER A 103 0.97 -23.72 13.04
N GLY A 104 -0.02 -23.05 13.64
CA GLY A 104 0.05 -22.51 15.00
C GLY A 104 1.02 -21.32 15.15
N ARG A 105 1.62 -20.84 14.05
CA ARG A 105 2.59 -19.73 14.04
C ARG A 105 2.26 -18.74 12.94
N TYR A 106 2.30 -17.45 13.27
CA TYR A 106 2.13 -16.42 12.25
C TYR A 106 3.40 -16.34 11.39
N PRO A 107 3.28 -16.33 10.04
CA PRO A 107 4.43 -16.28 9.16
C PRO A 107 5.15 -14.93 9.26
N ARG A 108 6.48 -14.95 9.12
CA ARG A 108 7.26 -13.74 8.88
C ARG A 108 7.37 -13.50 7.37
N PHE A 109 6.69 -12.46 6.89
CA PHE A 109 6.84 -12.01 5.50
C PHE A 109 8.14 -11.23 5.36
N ILE A 110 8.89 -11.51 4.29
CA ILE A 110 10.19 -10.90 4.02
C ILE A 110 10.08 -10.21 2.68
N ASP A 111 10.09 -8.87 2.70
CA ASP A 111 9.86 -8.05 1.51
C ASP A 111 11.16 -7.54 0.86
N SER A 112 12.32 -7.84 1.46
CA SER A 112 13.65 -7.47 0.96
C SER A 112 14.74 -8.34 1.60
N TRP A 113 15.77 -8.69 0.82
CA TRP A 113 16.96 -9.39 1.32
C TRP A 113 17.76 -8.57 2.33
N ALA A 114 17.69 -7.24 2.27
CA ALA A 114 18.30 -6.36 3.27
C ALA A 114 17.75 -6.60 4.69
N SER A 115 16.55 -7.17 4.82
CA SER A 115 15.94 -7.52 6.10
C SER A 115 16.43 -8.86 6.69
N ILE A 116 17.34 -9.56 6.00
CA ILE A 116 17.98 -10.78 6.47
C ILE A 116 19.47 -10.49 6.73
N PRO A 117 19.88 -10.27 8.00
CA PRO A 117 21.29 -10.11 8.34
C PRO A 117 22.09 -11.35 7.93
N GLY A 118 23.12 -11.16 7.09
CA GLY A 118 24.03 -12.24 6.69
C GLY A 118 23.49 -13.17 5.60
N ALA A 119 22.53 -12.74 4.78
CA ALA A 119 22.09 -13.51 3.62
C ALA A 119 23.22 -13.59 2.57
N THR A 120 23.81 -14.77 2.43
CA THR A 120 24.92 -15.06 1.51
C THR A 120 24.54 -16.22 0.59
N ILE A 121 24.73 -16.08 -0.73
CA ILE A 121 24.66 -17.21 -1.67
C ILE A 121 26.05 -17.77 -1.89
N ARG A 122 26.19 -19.09 -1.71
CA ARG A 122 27.40 -19.85 -2.04
C ARG A 122 27.21 -20.56 -3.37
N VAL A 123 28.03 -20.22 -4.36
CA VAL A 123 27.97 -20.85 -5.69
C VAL A 123 28.86 -22.10 -5.70
N PRO A 124 28.32 -23.32 -5.88
CA PRO A 124 29.10 -24.55 -5.76
C PRO A 124 30.09 -24.81 -6.91
N SER A 125 29.96 -24.12 -8.05
CA SER A 125 30.68 -24.45 -9.29
C SER A 125 32.07 -23.82 -9.43
N MET A 126 32.59 -23.12 -8.41
CA MET A 126 33.91 -22.50 -8.46
C MET A 126 34.81 -23.04 -7.34
N THR A 127 36.01 -23.46 -7.73
CA THR A 127 37.00 -24.21 -6.92
C THR A 127 37.52 -23.45 -5.69
N HIS A 128 37.17 -22.17 -5.53
CA HIS A 128 37.27 -21.38 -4.31
C HIS A 128 35.94 -20.66 -4.13
N GLY A 129 35.03 -21.23 -3.34
CA GLY A 129 33.67 -20.71 -3.19
C GLY A 129 33.67 -19.23 -2.84
N MET A 130 33.08 -18.40 -3.71
CA MET A 130 32.80 -16.99 -3.43
C MET A 130 31.44 -16.88 -2.75
N ASP A 131 31.44 -16.12 -1.65
CA ASP A 131 30.27 -15.79 -0.86
C ASP A 131 29.76 -14.41 -1.32
N PHE A 132 28.57 -14.36 -1.93
CA PHE A 132 27.94 -13.10 -2.33
C PHE A 132 26.92 -12.67 -1.29
N LYS A 133 27.12 -11.50 -0.66
CA LYS A 133 26.08 -10.86 0.14
C LYS A 133 24.90 -10.51 -0.77
N LEU A 134 23.67 -10.64 -0.30
CA LEU A 134 22.45 -10.37 -1.09
C LEU A 134 21.81 -9.02 -0.79
N ASP A 135 22.49 -8.17 -0.04
CA ASP A 135 22.05 -6.80 0.25
C ASP A 135 21.94 -5.91 -1.01
N TRP A 136 22.64 -6.26 -2.09
CA TRP A 136 22.55 -5.59 -3.39
C TRP A 136 21.34 -6.03 -4.26
N PHE A 137 20.67 -7.15 -3.95
CA PHE A 137 19.57 -7.66 -4.77
C PHE A 137 18.24 -7.10 -4.28
N GLY A 138 17.75 -6.08 -4.98
CA GLY A 138 16.41 -5.54 -4.84
C GLY A 138 15.41 -6.28 -5.74
N TRP A 139 14.15 -6.38 -5.29
CA TRP A 139 13.04 -6.90 -6.10
C TRP A 139 12.40 -5.79 -6.95
N ASP A 140 13.22 -4.89 -7.47
CA ASP A 140 12.81 -3.66 -8.17
C ASP A 140 12.11 -3.97 -9.50
#